data_AF-A0A7J3NM02-F1
#
_entry.id   AF-A0A7J3NM02-F1
#
_cell.length_a   1.000
_cell.length_b   1.000
_cell.length_c   1.000
_cell.angle_alpha   90.00
_cell.angle_beta   90.00
_cell.angle_gamma   90.00
#
_symmetry.space_group_name_H-M   'P 1'
#
loop_
_entity.id
_entity.type
_entity.pdbx_description
1 polymer ?
#
loop_
_entity_poly.entity_id
_entity_poly.type
_entity_poly.pdbx_seq_one_letter_code
_entity_poly.pdbx_strand_id
1 'polypeptide(L)'
;MNIELKKKLSGVLQVDSKTWMWKINVDLQKLESYSKTSDPRFLGSDLASLSEIYTVSEINTVFSDHAGVAAIFDDVASFPHDQILRKRASSIVAYPLMFKGNFSVKYLEERSAGKFKYARAKLDVYDKDQDREIGIIYAMFNEKEEFIGFTTPQSSFLLSI
;
A
#
# COMPACT_ATOMS: atom_id res chain seq x y z
N MET A 1 24.40 1.94 37.49
CA MET A 1 23.57 0.82 37.01
C MET A 1 23.61 0.86 35.48
N ASN A 2 24.37 -0.04 34.85
CA ASN A 2 24.50 -0.09 33.40
C ASN A 2 23.24 -0.73 32.81
N ILE A 3 22.42 0.06 32.12
CA ILE A 3 21.31 -0.48 31.34
C ILE A 3 21.96 -1.13 30.11
N GLU A 4 21.98 -2.46 30.05
CA GLU A 4 22.29 -3.21 28.83
C GLU A 4 21.23 -2.89 27.77
N LEU A 5 21.43 -1.79 27.02
CA LEU A 5 20.59 -1.41 25.88
C LEU A 5 20.99 -2.24 24.65
N LYS A 6 20.82 -3.56 24.73
CA LYS A 6 20.42 -4.34 23.56
C LYS A 6 18.93 -4.62 23.66
N LYS A 7 18.10 -3.57 23.74
CA LYS A 7 16.66 -3.73 23.52
C LYS A 7 16.50 -4.24 22.09
N LYS A 8 16.27 -5.54 21.97
CA LYS A 8 16.00 -6.21 20.70
C LYS A 8 14.73 -5.59 20.14
N LEU A 9 14.85 -4.78 19.10
CA LEU A 9 13.71 -4.33 18.30
C LEU A 9 13.06 -5.59 17.72
N SER A 10 11.89 -5.94 18.25
CA SER A 10 11.03 -6.96 17.67
C SER A 10 9.69 -6.30 17.41
N GLY A 11 9.27 -6.33 16.16
CA GLY A 11 7.91 -6.00 15.82
C GLY A 11 7.37 -6.91 14.74
N VAL A 12 6.05 -6.95 14.67
CA VAL A 12 5.33 -7.72 13.66
C VAL A 12 4.61 -6.71 12.78
N LEU A 13 4.80 -6.88 11.48
CA LEU A 13 3.98 -6.24 10.46
C LEU A 13 2.70 -7.04 10.36
N GLN A 14 1.57 -6.43 10.69
CA GLN A 14 0.28 -7.08 10.67
C GLN A 14 -0.64 -6.44 9.63
N VAL A 15 -1.28 -7.31 8.84
CA VAL A 15 -2.42 -6.97 7.99
C VAL A 15 -3.63 -7.69 8.59
N ASP A 16 -4.57 -6.95 9.16
CA ASP A 16 -5.82 -7.52 9.68
C ASP A 16 -6.88 -7.49 8.57
N SER A 17 -7.38 -8.66 8.18
CA SER A 17 -8.40 -8.79 7.13
C SER A 17 -9.71 -8.07 7.48
N LYS A 18 -9.96 -7.80 8.77
CA LYS A 18 -11.12 -7.05 9.27
C LYS A 18 -10.90 -5.54 9.28
N THR A 19 -9.66 -5.08 9.13
CA THR A 19 -9.28 -3.68 9.24
C THR A 19 -8.74 -3.19 7.89
N TRP A 20 -9.65 -2.95 6.94
CA TRP A 20 -9.35 -2.38 5.64
C TRP A 20 -9.71 -0.89 5.60
N MET A 21 -9.05 -0.13 4.73
CA MET A 21 -9.25 1.31 4.56
C MET A 21 -10.20 1.60 3.41
N TRP A 22 -9.96 1.02 2.23
CA TRP A 22 -10.85 1.11 1.07
C TRP A 22 -10.72 -0.08 0.14
N LYS A 23 -11.73 -0.28 -0.70
CA LYS A 23 -11.78 -1.32 -1.73
C LYS A 23 -11.88 -0.66 -3.10
N ILE A 24 -11.16 -1.24 -4.05
CA ILE A 24 -11.10 -0.79 -5.44
C ILE A 24 -11.48 -1.97 -6.32
N ASN A 25 -12.54 -1.81 -7.09
CA ASN A 25 -12.92 -2.79 -8.12
C ASN A 25 -12.13 -2.51 -9.39
N VAL A 26 -11.75 -3.58 -10.10
CA VAL A 26 -10.97 -3.51 -11.33
C VAL A 26 -11.80 -4.05 -12.50
N ASP A 27 -12.03 -3.22 -13.51
CA ASP A 27 -12.58 -3.65 -14.79
C ASP A 27 -11.48 -4.27 -15.65
N LEU A 28 -11.36 -5.61 -15.56
CA LEU A 28 -10.35 -6.36 -16.29
C LEU A 28 -10.50 -6.27 -17.81
N GLN A 29 -11.71 -6.04 -18.34
CA GLN A 29 -11.93 -5.93 -19.79
C GLN A 29 -11.39 -4.60 -20.32
N LYS A 30 -11.65 -3.51 -19.60
CA LYS A 30 -11.11 -2.18 -19.93
C LYS A 30 -9.60 -2.15 -19.74
N LEU A 31 -9.08 -2.73 -18.66
CA LEU A 31 -7.65 -2.85 -18.43
C LEU A 31 -6.95 -3.62 -19.56
N GLU A 32 -7.54 -4.74 -19.99
CA GLU A 32 -7.05 -5.53 -21.12
C GLU A 32 -7.09 -4.73 -22.43
N SER A 33 -8.18 -4.02 -22.69
CA SER A 33 -8.33 -3.16 -23.88
C SER A 33 -7.28 -2.07 -23.92
N TYR A 34 -7.05 -1.38 -22.79
CA TYR A 34 -6.04 -0.33 -22.69
C TYR A 34 -4.62 -0.87 -22.91
N SER A 35 -4.29 -2.03 -22.32
CA SER A 35 -2.96 -2.66 -22.49
C SER A 35 -2.62 -2.98 -23.95
N LYS A 36 -3.64 -3.12 -24.81
CA LYS A 36 -3.50 -3.41 -26.25
C LYS A 36 -3.44 -2.14 -27.11
N THR A 37 -4.07 -1.05 -26.68
CA THR A 37 -4.23 0.18 -27.48
C THR A 37 -3.29 1.31 -27.08
N SER A 38 -2.75 1.27 -25.87
CA SER A 38 -1.99 2.38 -25.28
C SER A 38 -0.64 1.89 -24.75
N ASP A 39 0.42 2.68 -24.90
CA ASP A 39 1.72 2.34 -24.31
C ASP A 39 1.56 2.30 -22.77
N PRO A 40 1.95 1.19 -22.10
CA PRO A 40 1.79 1.02 -20.64
C PRO A 40 2.40 2.15 -19.80
N ARG A 41 3.33 2.92 -20.38
CA ARG A 41 3.93 4.10 -19.76
C ARG A 41 2.96 5.27 -19.58
N PHE A 42 1.84 5.33 -20.31
CA PHE A 42 0.88 6.44 -20.25
C PHE A 42 -0.33 6.20 -19.33
N LEU A 43 -0.57 4.96 -18.89
CA LEU A 43 -1.67 4.61 -17.98
C LEU A 43 -1.58 5.38 -16.66
N GLY A 44 -0.37 5.49 -16.11
CA GLY A 44 -0.13 6.25 -14.87
C GLY A 44 -0.24 7.77 -15.03
N SER A 45 -0.35 8.30 -16.25
CA SER A 45 -0.50 9.74 -16.52
C SER A 45 -1.92 10.16 -16.91
N ASP A 46 -2.82 9.20 -17.15
CA ASP A 46 -4.19 9.44 -17.59
C ASP A 46 -5.21 9.03 -16.52
N LEU A 47 -5.46 9.96 -15.59
CA LEU A 47 -6.41 9.78 -14.49
C LEU A 47 -7.84 9.48 -14.96
N ALA A 48 -8.24 9.97 -16.14
CA ALA A 48 -9.58 9.70 -16.68
C ALA A 48 -9.71 8.21 -17.04
N SER A 49 -8.75 7.67 -17.78
CA SER A 49 -8.69 6.24 -18.10
C SER A 49 -8.58 5.36 -16.84
N LEU A 50 -7.80 5.78 -15.84
CA LEU A 50 -7.72 5.06 -14.56
C LEU A 50 -9.07 5.04 -13.83
N SER A 51 -9.82 6.14 -13.84
CA SER A 51 -11.14 6.22 -13.20
C SER A 51 -12.21 5.35 -13.88
N GLU A 52 -12.01 5.00 -15.16
CA GLU A 52 -12.88 4.07 -15.87
C GLU A 52 -12.56 2.60 -15.60
N ILE A 53 -11.29 2.31 -15.29
CA ILE A 53 -10.77 0.96 -15.01
C ILE A 53 -10.92 0.62 -13.52
N TYR A 54 -10.64 1.58 -12.64
CA TYR A 54 -10.59 1.41 -11.20
C TYR A 54 -11.69 2.23 -10.53
N THR A 55 -12.56 1.54 -9.82
CA THR A 55 -13.68 2.17 -9.10
C THR A 55 -13.50 1.95 -7.61
N VAL A 56 -13.38 3.04 -6.84
CA VAL A 56 -13.43 2.97 -5.37
C VAL A 56 -14.85 2.55 -4.98
N SER A 57 -15.01 1.30 -4.53
CA SER A 57 -16.31 0.70 -4.25
C SER A 57 -16.79 0.93 -2.82
N GLU A 58 -15.86 0.92 -1.87
CA GLU A 58 -16.13 1.13 -0.46
C GLU A 58 -14.98 1.90 0.21
N ILE A 59 -15.32 2.82 1.11
CA ILE A 59 -14.37 3.50 2.00
C ILE A 59 -14.82 3.23 3.44
N ASN A 60 -13.90 2.72 4.25
CA ASN A 60 -14.13 2.56 5.68
C ASN A 60 -14.05 3.93 6.35
N THR A 61 -15.16 4.36 6.95
CA THR A 61 -15.30 5.71 7.52
C THR A 61 -14.35 5.97 8.69
N VAL A 62 -13.84 4.93 9.36
CA VAL A 62 -12.80 5.03 10.40
C VAL A 62 -11.51 5.61 9.85
N PHE A 63 -11.22 5.41 8.55
CA PHE A 63 -10.02 5.89 7.87
C PHE A 63 -10.34 7.06 6.91
N SER A 64 -11.49 7.70 7.05
CA SER A 64 -11.93 8.77 6.14
C SER A 64 -10.98 9.98 6.13
N ASP A 65 -10.30 10.26 7.24
CA ASP A 65 -9.30 11.32 7.35
C ASP A 65 -8.05 11.09 6.47
N HIS A 66 -7.79 9.84 6.05
CA HIS A 66 -6.70 9.48 5.13
C HIS A 66 -7.11 9.54 3.64
N ALA A 67 -8.40 9.66 3.34
CA ALA A 67 -8.97 9.25 2.06
C ALA A 67 -9.59 10.42 1.28
N GLY A 68 -8.75 11.28 0.71
CA GLY A 68 -9.17 12.00 -0.50
C GLY A 68 -9.21 11.01 -1.66
N VAL A 69 -10.32 10.93 -2.41
CA VAL A 69 -10.41 10.11 -3.64
C VAL A 69 -9.21 10.39 -4.56
N ALA A 70 -8.75 11.63 -4.62
CA ALA A 70 -7.55 12.03 -5.35
C ALA A 70 -6.27 11.28 -4.91
N ALA A 71 -6.05 11.12 -3.59
CA ALA A 71 -4.87 10.40 -3.07
C ALA A 71 -4.92 8.89 -3.40
N ILE A 72 -6.12 8.31 -3.42
CA ILE A 72 -6.30 6.91 -3.85
C ILE A 72 -5.92 6.75 -5.33
N PHE A 73 -6.29 7.71 -6.18
CA PHE A 73 -5.94 7.66 -7.60
C PHE A 73 -4.46 7.93 -7.88
N ASP A 74 -3.78 8.73 -7.05
CA ASP A 74 -2.31 8.87 -7.10
C ASP A 74 -1.62 7.52 -6.83
N ASP A 75 -2.12 6.74 -5.87
CA ASP A 75 -1.60 5.39 -5.61
C ASP A 75 -1.94 4.43 -6.76
N VAL A 76 -3.17 4.45 -7.27
CA VAL A 76 -3.61 3.62 -8.41
C VAL A 76 -2.74 3.85 -9.63
N ALA A 77 -2.35 5.09 -9.92
CA ALA A 77 -1.47 5.44 -11.04
C ALA A 77 -0.08 4.79 -10.95
N SER A 78 0.33 4.37 -9.75
CA SER A 78 1.60 3.70 -9.49
C SER A 78 1.52 2.17 -9.53
N PHE A 79 0.32 1.60 -9.63
CA PHE A 79 0.13 0.15 -9.57
C PHE A 79 0.79 -0.57 -10.76
N PRO A 80 1.28 -1.82 -10.58
CA PRO A 80 1.76 -2.63 -11.68
C PRO A 80 0.58 -3.21 -12.46
N HIS A 81 -0.03 -2.38 -13.32
CA HIS A 81 -1.21 -2.70 -14.12
C HIS A 81 -1.08 -4.03 -14.91
N ASP A 82 0.10 -4.31 -15.47
CA ASP A 82 0.38 -5.58 -16.15
C ASP A 82 0.27 -6.79 -15.22
N GLN A 83 0.74 -6.65 -13.98
CA GLN A 83 0.67 -7.71 -12.98
C GLN A 83 -0.78 -7.94 -12.53
N ILE A 84 -1.52 -6.85 -12.31
CA ILE A 84 -2.96 -6.89 -11.97
C ILE A 84 -3.73 -7.64 -13.07
N LEU A 85 -3.47 -7.32 -14.33
CA LEU A 85 -4.09 -7.98 -15.48
C LEU A 85 -3.71 -9.47 -15.57
N ARG A 86 -2.40 -9.79 -15.50
CA ARG A 86 -1.90 -11.17 -15.56
C ARG A 86 -2.47 -12.05 -14.46
N LYS A 87 -2.61 -11.49 -13.26
CA LYS A 87 -3.17 -12.19 -12.10
C LYS A 87 -4.70 -12.22 -12.09
N ARG A 88 -5.37 -11.51 -13.01
CA ARG A 88 -6.83 -11.35 -13.06
C ARG A 88 -7.37 -10.87 -11.71
N ALA A 89 -6.73 -9.84 -11.13
CA ALA A 89 -7.20 -9.21 -9.90
C ALA A 89 -8.48 -8.40 -10.18
N SER A 90 -9.61 -8.86 -9.66
CA SER A 90 -10.91 -8.18 -9.81
C SER A 90 -11.16 -7.15 -8.71
N SER A 91 -10.50 -7.29 -7.56
CA SER A 91 -10.53 -6.29 -6.50
C SER A 91 -9.16 -6.09 -5.86
N ILE A 92 -8.93 -4.88 -5.39
CA ILE A 92 -7.75 -4.45 -4.66
C ILE A 92 -8.21 -3.80 -3.36
N VAL A 93 -7.70 -4.27 -2.23
CA VAL A 93 -8.09 -3.78 -0.91
C VAL A 93 -6.88 -3.15 -0.24
N ALA A 94 -7.06 -1.91 0.22
CA ALA A 94 -6.06 -1.20 1.01
C ALA A 94 -6.20 -1.58 2.48
N TYR A 95 -5.08 -1.90 3.10
CA TYR A 95 -4.95 -2.19 4.52
C TYR A 95 -3.95 -1.22 5.16
N PRO A 96 -4.20 -0.74 6.39
CA PRO A 96 -3.21 0.00 7.12
C PRO A 96 -2.08 -0.95 7.48
N LEU A 97 -0.86 -0.52 7.21
CA LEU A 97 0.34 -1.24 7.60
C LEU A 97 0.65 -0.93 9.04
N MET A 98 0.32 -1.86 9.93
CA MET A 98 0.53 -1.68 11.36
C MET A 98 1.84 -2.35 11.77
N PHE A 99 2.71 -1.57 12.43
CA PHE A 99 3.88 -2.09 13.10
C PHE A 99 3.62 -2.06 14.61
N LYS A 100 3.66 -3.25 15.22
CA LYS A 100 3.47 -3.42 16.65
C LYS A 100 4.80 -3.59 17.35
N GLY A 101 5.04 -2.80 18.38
CA GLY A 101 6.20 -2.96 19.25
C GLY A 101 6.49 -1.73 20.08
N ASN A 102 7.66 -1.72 20.70
CA ASN A 102 8.06 -0.70 21.65
C ASN A 102 8.86 0.44 21.00
N PHE A 103 8.40 1.00 19.88
CA PHE A 103 9.10 2.08 19.18
C PHE A 103 8.15 3.14 18.61
N SER A 104 8.68 4.34 18.34
CA SER A 104 8.02 5.36 17.52
C SER A 104 8.85 5.64 16.28
N VAL A 105 8.16 5.90 15.17
CA VAL A 105 8.78 6.27 13.89
C VAL A 105 8.74 7.79 13.80
N LYS A 106 9.90 8.44 13.77
CA LYS A 106 10.02 9.85 13.42
C LYS A 106 10.64 9.98 12.03
N TYR A 107 9.83 10.36 11.05
CA TYR A 107 10.31 10.63 9.69
C TYR A 107 11.24 11.85 9.73
N LEU A 108 12.49 11.66 9.29
CA LEU A 108 13.53 12.69 9.29
C LEU A 108 13.65 13.38 7.93
N GLU A 109 13.55 12.61 6.84
CA GLU A 109 13.75 13.13 5.48
C GLU A 109 13.14 12.16 4.46
N GLU A 110 12.30 12.66 3.56
CA GLU A 110 11.87 11.90 2.38
C GLU A 110 12.86 12.11 1.24
N ARG A 111 13.29 11.01 0.62
CA ARG A 111 14.16 11.02 -0.55
C ARG A 111 13.54 10.18 -1.67
N SER A 112 13.82 10.59 -2.90
CA SER A 112 13.38 9.87 -4.10
C SER A 112 14.61 9.45 -4.90
N ALA A 113 14.71 8.17 -5.28
CA ALA A 113 15.63 7.70 -6.32
C ALA A 113 14.82 7.06 -7.45
N GLY A 114 14.76 7.76 -8.58
CA GLY A 114 13.94 7.33 -9.71
C GLY A 114 12.47 7.24 -9.32
N LYS A 115 11.86 6.05 -9.47
CA LYS A 115 10.46 5.78 -9.11
C LYS A 115 10.25 5.40 -7.65
N PHE A 116 11.32 5.18 -6.88
CA PHE A 116 11.22 4.73 -5.50
C PHE A 116 11.30 5.92 -4.54
N LYS A 117 10.29 6.09 -3.71
CA LYS A 117 10.30 6.99 -2.56
C LYS A 117 10.76 6.20 -1.33
N TYR A 118 11.74 6.72 -0.60
CA TYR A 118 12.18 6.16 0.66
C TYR A 118 12.32 7.27 1.69
N ALA A 119 11.82 7.02 2.91
CA ALA A 119 11.94 7.95 4.01
C ALA A 119 13.01 7.45 4.98
N ARG A 120 13.95 8.32 5.33
CA ARG A 120 14.82 8.08 6.47
C ARG A 120 13.99 8.30 7.73
N ALA A 121 13.80 7.27 8.52
CA ALA A 121 13.13 7.36 9.81
C ALA A 121 14.11 7.13 10.95
N LYS A 122 13.86 7.79 12.08
CA LYS A 122 14.45 7.45 13.37
C LYS A 122 13.46 6.58 14.13
N LEU A 123 13.95 5.50 14.73
CA LEU A 123 13.17 4.67 15.64
C LEU A 123 13.55 5.02 17.08
N ASP A 124 12.65 5.66 17.82
CA ASP A 124 12.83 5.90 19.26
C ASP A 124 12.18 4.74 20.03
N VAL A 125 12.90 4.10 20.95
CA VAL A 125 12.42 2.88 21.67
C VAL A 125 11.83 3.25 23.03
N TYR A 126 10.68 2.68 23.36
CA TYR A 126 9.92 2.91 24.59
C TYR A 126 9.86 1.65 25.47
N ASP A 127 9.23 1.77 26.64
CA ASP A 127 8.98 0.64 27.57
C ASP A 127 7.63 -0.02 27.37
N LYS A 128 6.73 0.57 26.56
CA LYS A 128 5.40 0.04 26.30
C LYS A 128 5.22 -0.26 24.82
N ASP A 129 4.61 -1.39 24.52
CA ASP A 129 4.19 -1.73 23.17
C ASP A 129 3.03 -0.84 22.74
N GLN A 130 3.12 -0.33 21.52
CA GLN A 130 2.08 0.44 20.87
C GLN A 130 1.93 -0.02 19.43
N ASP A 131 0.70 0.05 18.93
CA ASP A 131 0.41 -0.19 17.53
C ASP A 131 0.58 1.15 16.78
N ARG A 132 1.35 1.13 15.68
CA ARG A 132 1.63 2.32 14.87
C ARG A 132 1.35 2.04 13.41
N GLU A 133 0.50 2.86 12.79
CA GLU A 133 0.35 2.88 11.34
C GLU A 133 1.59 3.51 10.72
N ILE A 134 2.22 2.79 9.78
CA ILE A 134 3.46 3.20 9.13
C ILE A 134 3.33 3.31 7.60
N GLY A 135 2.14 3.07 7.07
CA GLY A 135 1.84 3.16 5.64
C GLY A 135 0.60 2.36 5.24
N ILE A 136 0.43 2.16 3.94
CA ILE A 136 -0.69 1.44 3.35
C ILE A 136 -0.14 0.30 2.50
N ILE A 137 -0.80 -0.85 2.57
CA ILE A 137 -0.51 -1.98 1.68
C ILE A 137 -1.76 -2.38 0.90
N TYR A 138 -1.57 -2.66 -0.38
CA TYR A 138 -2.65 -2.99 -1.31
C TYR A 138 -2.60 -4.47 -1.66
N ALA A 139 -3.60 -5.22 -1.24
CA ALA A 139 -3.76 -6.65 -1.52
C ALA A 139 -4.71 -6.86 -2.71
N MET A 140 -4.36 -7.78 -3.60
CA MET A 140 -5.15 -8.16 -4.77
C MET A 140 -5.94 -9.44 -4.48
N PHE A 141 -7.18 -9.47 -4.97
CA PHE A 141 -8.07 -10.61 -4.89
C PHE A 141 -8.67 -10.93 -6.27
N ASN A 142 -8.95 -12.21 -6.51
CA ASN A 142 -9.65 -12.66 -7.71
C ASN A 142 -11.19 -12.59 -7.55
N GLU A 143 -11.93 -12.97 -8.59
CA GLU A 143 -13.42 -12.93 -8.59
C GLU A 143 -14.07 -13.81 -7.52
N LYS A 144 -13.31 -14.77 -6.96
CA LYS A 144 -13.74 -15.64 -5.85
C LYS A 144 -13.34 -15.09 -4.48
N GLU A 145 -12.84 -13.86 -4.42
CA GLU A 145 -12.31 -13.22 -3.22
C GLU A 145 -11.10 -13.94 -2.61
N GLU A 146 -10.34 -14.69 -3.41
CA GLU A 146 -9.11 -15.35 -2.95
C GLU A 146 -7.92 -14.39 -3.08
N PHE A 147 -7.08 -14.34 -2.04
CA PHE A 147 -5.86 -13.52 -2.05
C PHE A 147 -4.84 -14.05 -3.06
N ILE A 148 -4.37 -13.17 -3.96
CA ILE A 148 -3.45 -13.52 -5.06
C ILE A 148 -2.16 -12.68 -5.07
N GLY A 149 -1.92 -11.91 -4.00
CA GLY A 149 -0.68 -11.17 -3.74
C GLY A 149 -0.90 -9.68 -3.48
N PHE A 150 0.18 -8.91 -3.41
CA PHE A 150 0.15 -7.46 -3.22
C PHE A 150 0.46 -6.70 -4.52
N THR A 151 -0.05 -5.48 -4.67
CA THR A 151 0.28 -4.62 -5.82
C THR A 151 1.72 -4.10 -5.71
N THR A 152 2.26 -3.90 -4.51
CA THR A 152 3.67 -3.54 -4.32
C THR A 152 4.56 -4.79 -4.25
N PRO A 153 5.66 -4.89 -5.02
CA PRO A 153 6.59 -6.01 -4.92
C PRO A 153 7.21 -6.11 -3.52
N GLN A 154 7.35 -7.34 -2.99
CA GLN A 154 7.91 -7.62 -1.65
C GLN A 154 9.30 -7.00 -1.42
N SER A 155 10.11 -6.84 -2.48
CA SER A 155 11.46 -6.24 -2.42
C SER A 155 11.47 -4.74 -2.08
N SER A 156 10.30 -4.08 -2.07
CA SER A 156 10.17 -2.64 -1.79
C SER A 156 9.96 -2.35 -0.30
N PHE A 157 9.69 -3.37 0.51
CA PHE A 157 9.57 -3.24 1.97
C PHE A 157 10.94 -3.38 2.65
N LEU A 158 11.88 -2.51 2.28
CA LEU A 158 13.16 -2.38 2.99
C LEU A 158 13.00 -1.35 4.11
N LEU A 159 12.46 -1.79 5.25
CA LEU A 159 12.73 -1.11 6.51
C LEU A 159 14.16 -1.45 6.93
N SER A 160 15.13 -0.66 6.47
CA SER A 160 16.48 -0.72 7.05
C SER A 160 16.40 -0.12 8.46
N ILE A 161 16.51 -1.00 9.46
CA ILE A 161 16.73 -0.61 10.86
C ILE A 161 18.20 -0.26 11.05
#